data_AF-A0A7W9DL31-F1
#
_entry.id   AF-A0A7W9DL31-F1
#
_cell.length_a   1.000
_cell.length_b   1.000
_cell.length_c   1.000
_cell.angle_alpha   90.00
_cell.angle_beta   90.00
_cell.angle_gamma   90.00
#
_symmetry.space_group_name_H-M   'P 1'
#
loop_
_entity.id
_entity.type
_entity.pdbx_description
1 polymer ?
#
loop_
_entity_poly.entity_id
_entity_poly.type
_entity_poly.pdbx_seq_one_letter_code
_entity_poly.pdbx_strand_id
1 'polypeptide(L)'
;MSLKIHPSVGVARLGNSATQICLTPETIGGLPFEADFYGNATGTIVNFKDETGLVKRQGQLFRIYQDDGAELTLNSPNVLSIIWTVHLANKKAAWYQFSELEGNLLYGPQNNYVNRGVPFRNAGVTGNARQRLIVDPGPRTVSGIRDSIGFDRADAPEGYPVQYPPNVVTYGSPIRTLGELRTDNTGRLVVLGGFGNAGGDEPLINYGGSDTWHDDISDGPVYATVNFRNGDPPQHLTAWVIIGSPDFAPEIVNISNLSDTMYDVGVRKFNLEPQLYSNGQYNVNYLAAYKRDILPVITRLGRYQWVSNIQAMSAFASNNFDYSNNSSTNLANRQNYFAYFRRPDAVPPVLPPDQQSQQQLFRTQGTDYFPKMPLGSGSNSVSEVNIQKFLALNDTQYFLLQQWARGFFIDDPSPAPIPVNPHDTASVGNCVGLPMCPGIEVTWSM
;
A
#
# COMPACT_ATOMS: atom_id res chain seq x y z
N MET A 1 9.82 22.15 18.95
CA MET A 1 9.68 20.69 18.91
C MET A 1 8.78 20.37 17.74
N SER A 2 9.27 19.68 16.71
CA SER A 2 8.37 19.19 15.65
C SER A 2 7.84 17.83 16.08
N LEU A 3 6.54 17.62 15.89
CA LEU A 3 5.89 16.34 16.12
C LEU A 3 5.49 15.75 14.77
N LYS A 4 5.43 14.41 14.67
CA LYS A 4 4.97 13.69 13.48
C LYS A 4 4.08 12.52 13.88
N ILE A 5 3.04 12.27 13.09
CA ILE A 5 2.26 11.04 13.20
C ILE A 5 2.99 9.95 12.41
N HIS A 6 3.10 8.76 13.00
CA HIS A 6 3.54 7.55 12.33
C HIS A 6 2.54 6.40 12.55
N PRO A 7 2.23 5.60 11.51
CA PRO A 7 2.70 5.76 10.13
C PRO A 7 2.13 7.01 9.44
N SER A 8 2.85 7.53 8.43
CA SER A 8 2.37 8.63 7.57
C SER A 8 1.18 8.20 6.70
N VAL A 9 1.15 6.93 6.28
CA VAL A 9 0.00 6.27 5.66
C VAL A 9 -0.25 4.94 6.36
N GLY A 10 -1.29 4.88 7.17
CA GLY A 10 -1.69 3.68 7.87
C GLY A 10 -2.48 2.69 7.00
N VAL A 11 -2.43 1.41 7.36
CA VAL A 11 -3.12 0.32 6.66
C VAL A 11 -3.92 -0.50 7.65
N ALA A 12 -5.24 -0.32 7.67
CA ALA A 12 -6.15 -1.24 8.36
C ALA A 12 -6.72 -2.26 7.37
N ARG A 13 -7.26 -3.38 7.86
CA ARG A 13 -7.86 -4.41 7.01
C ARG A 13 -9.22 -4.86 7.50
N LEU A 14 -10.11 -5.09 6.55
CA LEU A 14 -11.46 -5.60 6.77
C LEU A 14 -11.45 -6.97 7.48
N GLY A 15 -12.56 -7.30 8.12
CA GLY A 15 -12.77 -8.56 8.81
C GLY A 15 -14.19 -8.64 9.36
N ASN A 16 -14.82 -9.81 9.30
CA ASN A 16 -16.22 -9.97 9.65
C ASN A 16 -16.46 -10.43 11.10
N SER A 17 -15.41 -10.53 11.95
CA SER A 17 -15.58 -10.73 13.39
C SER A 17 -16.10 -9.44 14.05
N ALA A 18 -17.21 -9.56 14.76
CA ALA A 18 -17.85 -8.44 15.45
C ALA A 18 -17.13 -8.05 16.76
N THR A 19 -16.43 -9.00 17.39
CA THR A 19 -15.95 -8.85 18.77
C THR A 19 -14.44 -8.95 18.91
N GLN A 20 -13.74 -9.54 17.92
CA GLN A 20 -12.29 -9.73 17.97
C GLN A 20 -11.56 -8.96 16.86
N ILE A 21 -10.42 -8.39 17.23
CA ILE A 21 -9.54 -7.63 16.34
C ILE A 21 -8.09 -8.10 16.50
N CYS A 22 -7.23 -7.70 15.58
CA CYS A 22 -5.78 -7.73 15.72
C CYS A 22 -5.20 -6.35 15.38
N LEU A 23 -3.93 -6.10 15.70
CA LEU A 23 -3.22 -4.88 15.31
C LEU A 23 -2.24 -5.14 14.18
N THR A 24 -2.03 -4.11 13.36
CA THR A 24 -1.05 -4.11 12.27
C THR A 24 0.35 -4.57 12.71
N PRO A 25 1.09 -5.25 11.81
CA PRO A 25 2.49 -5.57 12.06
C PRO A 25 3.37 -4.32 12.18
N GLU A 26 4.53 -4.46 12.81
CA GLU A 26 5.53 -3.39 12.97
C GLU A 26 6.73 -3.54 12.01
N THR A 27 6.68 -4.52 11.10
CA THR A 27 7.69 -4.75 10.06
C THR A 27 7.06 -5.23 8.76
N ILE A 28 7.80 -5.10 7.66
CA ILE A 28 7.42 -5.68 6.36
C ILE A 28 7.52 -7.21 6.44
N GLY A 29 6.45 -7.91 6.07
CA GLY A 29 6.34 -9.36 6.20
C GLY A 29 6.12 -9.83 7.64
N GLY A 30 5.87 -8.91 8.57
CA GLY A 30 5.60 -9.22 9.96
C GLY A 30 4.18 -9.76 10.14
N LEU A 31 4.00 -10.59 11.16
CA LEU A 31 2.67 -10.99 11.60
C LEU A 31 1.98 -9.86 12.38
N PRO A 32 0.64 -9.73 12.26
CA PRO A 32 -0.16 -8.91 13.16
C PRO A 32 0.01 -9.33 14.64
N PHE A 33 -0.50 -8.49 15.54
CA PHE A 33 -0.54 -8.77 16.98
C PHE A 33 -1.96 -9.10 17.44
N GLU A 34 -2.12 -10.05 18.36
CA GLU A 34 -3.35 -10.14 19.13
C GLU A 34 -3.58 -8.83 19.88
N ALA A 35 -4.84 -8.47 20.06
CA ALA A 35 -5.20 -7.23 20.74
C ALA A 35 -6.46 -7.37 21.57
N ASP A 36 -6.54 -6.57 22.64
CA ASP A 36 -7.79 -6.39 23.37
C ASP A 36 -8.77 -5.51 22.57
N PHE A 37 -9.97 -5.33 23.12
CA PHE A 37 -10.99 -4.50 22.48
C PHE A 37 -10.51 -3.06 22.23
N TYR A 38 -9.69 -2.46 23.08
CA TYR A 38 -9.27 -1.06 22.86
C TYR A 38 -8.02 -0.94 21.98
N GLY A 39 -7.54 -2.05 21.41
CA GLY A 39 -6.37 -2.08 20.56
C GLY A 39 -5.06 -1.93 21.33
N ASN A 40 -4.99 -2.53 22.53
CA ASN A 40 -3.73 -2.79 23.21
C ASN A 40 -3.20 -4.16 22.77
N ALA A 41 -1.95 -4.22 22.29
CA ALA A 41 -1.30 -5.47 21.90
C ALA A 41 -1.16 -6.41 23.10
N THR A 42 -1.55 -7.68 22.93
CA THR A 42 -1.48 -8.71 23.99
C THR A 42 -0.49 -9.83 23.67
N GLY A 43 0.03 -9.89 22.44
CA GLY A 43 1.02 -10.85 22.00
C GLY A 43 1.03 -11.00 20.48
N THR A 44 1.85 -11.94 19.98
CA THR A 44 1.82 -12.32 18.56
C THR A 44 0.46 -12.93 18.21
N ILE A 45 -0.06 -12.65 17.02
CA ILE A 45 -1.30 -13.27 16.54
C ILE A 45 -1.21 -14.80 16.58
N VAL A 46 -2.25 -15.45 17.11
CA VAL A 46 -2.36 -16.92 17.14
C VAL A 46 -3.35 -17.38 16.08
N ASN A 47 -4.50 -16.72 16.01
CA ASN A 47 -5.55 -17.03 15.05
C ASN A 47 -6.00 -15.75 14.33
N PHE A 48 -5.98 -15.78 13.00
CA PHE A 48 -6.51 -14.70 12.15
C PHE A 48 -8.05 -14.63 12.16
N LYS A 49 -8.69 -15.68 12.68
CA LYS A 49 -10.13 -15.82 12.79
C LYS A 49 -10.53 -16.02 14.24
N ASP A 50 -11.74 -15.63 14.60
CA ASP A 50 -12.33 -15.98 15.88
C ASP A 50 -12.78 -17.45 15.91
N GLU A 51 -13.30 -17.88 17.06
CA GLU A 51 -13.74 -19.26 17.32
C GLU A 51 -14.87 -19.73 16.39
N THR A 52 -15.58 -18.80 15.74
CA THR A 52 -16.66 -19.09 14.79
C THR A 52 -16.19 -19.08 13.33
N GLY A 53 -14.90 -18.79 13.09
CA GLY A 53 -14.30 -18.76 11.77
C GLY A 53 -14.42 -17.41 11.04
N LEU A 54 -14.84 -16.35 11.74
CA LEU A 54 -14.91 -15.00 11.19
C LEU A 54 -13.54 -14.32 11.28
N VAL A 55 -13.13 -13.60 10.23
CA VAL A 55 -11.84 -12.91 10.15
C VAL A 55 -11.81 -11.75 11.12
N LYS A 56 -10.77 -11.67 11.96
CA LYS A 56 -10.52 -10.53 12.83
C LYS A 56 -10.19 -9.30 11.99
N ARG A 57 -10.77 -8.14 12.31
CA ARG A 57 -10.36 -6.87 11.69
C ARG A 57 -8.95 -6.51 12.14
N GLN A 58 -8.12 -6.01 11.23
CA GLN A 58 -6.79 -5.51 11.56
C GLN A 58 -6.85 -3.99 11.75
N GLY A 59 -6.64 -3.54 12.99
CA GLY A 59 -6.61 -2.12 13.35
C GLY A 59 -5.22 -1.51 13.15
N GLN A 60 -5.17 -0.34 12.54
CA GLN A 60 -3.94 0.43 12.43
C GLN A 60 -3.75 1.32 13.65
N LEU A 61 -2.64 1.11 14.36
CA LEU A 61 -2.21 1.96 15.46
C LEU A 61 -1.41 3.16 14.93
N PHE A 62 -1.80 4.38 15.32
CA PHE A 62 -1.08 5.62 15.04
C PHE A 62 -0.47 6.18 16.32
N ARG A 63 0.79 6.61 16.20
CA ARG A 63 1.62 7.13 17.28
C ARG A 63 2.14 8.50 16.91
N ILE A 64 2.47 9.31 17.92
CA ILE A 64 3.06 10.64 17.72
C ILE A 64 4.49 10.58 18.23
N TYR A 65 5.43 11.02 17.42
CA TYR A 65 6.85 11.05 17.77
C TYR A 65 7.41 12.47 17.70
N GLN A 66 8.38 12.73 18.57
CA GLN A 66 9.28 13.87 18.48
C GLN A 66 10.41 13.59 17.49
N ASP A 67 11.13 14.64 17.09
CA ASP A 67 12.30 14.53 16.20
C ASP A 67 13.43 13.65 16.76
N ASP A 68 13.53 13.49 18.08
CA ASP A 68 14.51 12.62 18.74
C ASP A 68 14.08 11.14 18.82
N GLY A 69 12.89 10.81 18.29
CA GLY A 69 12.32 9.47 18.31
C GLY A 69 11.54 9.11 19.58
N ALA A 70 11.41 10.03 20.54
CA ALA A 70 10.58 9.79 21.72
C ALA A 70 9.08 9.83 21.36
N GLU A 71 8.34 8.82 21.79
CA GLU A 71 6.89 8.77 21.62
C GLU A 71 6.17 9.72 22.59
N LEU A 72 5.18 10.46 22.08
CA LEU A 72 4.21 11.20 22.86
C LEU A 72 2.93 10.38 23.08
N THR A 73 2.53 10.29 24.33
CA THR A 73 1.25 9.70 24.76
C THR A 73 0.59 10.60 25.80
N LEU A 74 -0.59 10.23 26.30
CA LEU A 74 -1.22 10.94 27.42
C LEU A 74 -0.43 10.81 28.74
N ASN A 75 0.51 9.86 28.84
CA ASN A 75 1.39 9.69 29.99
C ASN A 75 2.63 10.59 29.93
N SER A 76 2.88 11.27 28.81
CA SER A 76 4.01 12.18 28.66
C SER A 76 3.81 13.43 29.53
N PRO A 77 4.80 13.87 30.35
CA PRO A 77 4.59 14.87 31.40
C PRO A 77 3.96 16.20 30.96
N ASN A 78 4.31 16.70 29.77
CA ASN A 78 3.81 17.99 29.27
C ASN A 78 2.54 17.85 28.40
N VAL A 79 2.05 16.63 28.14
CA VAL A 79 0.85 16.43 27.30
C VAL A 79 -0.40 16.63 28.16
N LEU A 80 -1.25 17.57 27.74
CA LEU A 80 -2.55 17.82 28.34
C LEU A 80 -3.60 16.91 27.71
N SER A 81 -3.65 16.85 26.38
CA SER A 81 -4.58 16.01 25.63
C SER A 81 -4.06 15.71 24.23
N ILE A 82 -4.49 14.57 23.69
CA ILE A 82 -4.34 14.23 22.27
C ILE A 82 -5.75 13.99 21.73
N ILE A 83 -6.13 14.75 20.69
CA ILE A 83 -7.44 14.67 20.04
C ILE A 83 -7.20 14.17 18.62
N TRP A 84 -7.79 13.03 18.29
CA TRP A 84 -7.69 12.43 16.96
C TRP A 84 -8.97 12.67 16.18
N THR A 85 -8.84 13.03 14.91
CA THR A 85 -9.98 13.15 13.98
C THR A 85 -9.67 12.43 12.68
N VAL A 86 -10.55 11.53 12.25
CA VAL A 86 -10.37 10.75 11.01
C VAL A 86 -11.62 10.89 10.14
N HIS A 87 -11.45 11.05 8.83
CA HIS A 87 -12.56 11.15 7.89
C HIS A 87 -12.46 10.08 6.81
N LEU A 88 -13.07 8.93 7.05
CA LEU A 88 -13.15 7.85 6.07
C LEU A 88 -14.28 8.10 5.06
N ALA A 89 -14.01 7.81 3.79
CA ALA A 89 -15.03 7.79 2.75
C ALA A 89 -14.77 6.68 1.72
N ASN A 90 -15.81 6.28 1.00
CA ASN A 90 -15.71 5.41 -0.17
C ASN A 90 -16.28 6.10 -1.39
N LYS A 91 -15.43 6.39 -2.38
CA LYS A 91 -15.80 7.06 -3.63
C LYS A 91 -15.95 6.13 -4.83
N LYS A 92 -15.83 4.80 -4.64
CA LYS A 92 -15.77 3.83 -5.74
C LYS A 92 -16.98 3.88 -6.67
N ALA A 93 -18.19 3.97 -6.11
CA ALA A 93 -19.43 4.02 -6.89
C ALA A 93 -19.60 5.35 -7.65
N ALA A 94 -18.97 6.42 -7.17
CA ALA A 94 -18.98 7.75 -7.79
C ALA A 94 -17.86 7.93 -8.84
N TRP A 95 -16.90 7.00 -8.94
CA TRP A 95 -15.73 7.14 -9.81
C TRP A 95 -15.93 6.57 -11.22
N TYR A 96 -14.90 6.66 -12.05
CA TYR A 96 -14.81 6.01 -13.36
C TYR A 96 -14.78 4.49 -13.24
N GLN A 97 -15.24 3.79 -14.28
CA GLN A 97 -14.95 2.36 -14.45
C GLN A 97 -13.43 2.15 -14.52
N PHE A 98 -12.94 1.05 -13.97
CA PHE A 98 -11.53 0.72 -14.11
C PHE A 98 -11.26 0.28 -15.54
N SER A 99 -10.24 0.87 -16.16
CA SER A 99 -9.85 0.66 -17.56
C SER A 99 -8.32 0.59 -17.64
N GLU A 100 -7.74 -0.35 -16.90
CA GLU A 100 -6.31 -0.59 -16.76
C GLU A 100 -5.46 0.68 -16.53
N LEU A 101 -4.78 1.17 -17.57
CA LEU A 101 -3.91 2.34 -17.51
C LEU A 101 -4.54 3.60 -18.11
N GLU A 102 -5.77 3.54 -18.61
CA GLU A 102 -6.51 4.71 -19.06
C GLU A 102 -6.93 5.57 -17.86
N GLY A 103 -6.66 6.87 -17.92
CA GLY A 103 -6.76 7.80 -16.79
C GLY A 103 -5.43 8.08 -16.09
N ASN A 104 -4.41 7.23 -16.29
CA ASN A 104 -3.10 7.44 -15.68
C ASN A 104 -2.33 8.56 -16.38
N LEU A 105 -2.19 9.70 -15.70
CA LEU A 105 -1.57 10.89 -16.25
C LEU A 105 -0.04 10.80 -16.38
N LEU A 106 0.61 9.76 -15.83
CA LEU A 106 2.01 9.48 -16.13
C LEU A 106 2.22 9.18 -17.62
N TYR A 107 1.20 8.64 -18.29
CA TYR A 107 1.18 8.40 -19.75
C TYR A 107 0.89 9.69 -20.55
N GLY A 108 0.91 10.85 -19.89
CA GLY A 108 0.68 12.16 -20.47
C GLY A 108 -0.75 12.68 -20.30
N PRO A 109 -0.95 13.99 -20.48
CA PRO A 109 -2.23 14.65 -20.21
C PRO A 109 -3.36 14.15 -21.14
N GLN A 110 -3.03 13.62 -22.32
CA GLN A 110 -4.01 13.05 -23.25
C GLN A 110 -4.58 11.70 -22.80
N ASN A 111 -3.94 11.05 -21.82
CA ASN A 111 -4.42 9.80 -21.25
C ASN A 111 -5.44 9.98 -20.13
N ASN A 112 -5.97 11.20 -19.92
CA ASN A 112 -7.00 11.44 -18.91
C ASN A 112 -8.32 10.69 -19.24
N TYR A 113 -9.12 10.37 -18.22
CA TYR A 113 -10.36 9.59 -18.36
C TYR A 113 -11.32 10.12 -19.44
N VAL A 114 -11.46 11.45 -19.55
CA VAL A 114 -12.39 12.08 -20.52
C VAL A 114 -11.92 11.84 -21.95
N ASN A 115 -10.65 12.11 -22.25
CA ASN A 115 -10.09 11.92 -23.60
C ASN A 115 -10.05 10.44 -23.99
N ARG A 116 -9.91 9.57 -23.00
CA ARG A 116 -9.97 8.12 -23.15
C ARG A 116 -11.40 7.57 -23.29
N GLY A 117 -12.41 8.40 -23.04
CA GLY A 117 -13.81 7.99 -23.10
C GLY A 117 -14.20 6.97 -22.03
N VAL A 118 -13.48 6.93 -20.90
CA VAL A 118 -13.76 5.99 -19.82
C VAL A 118 -15.08 6.39 -19.15
N PRO A 119 -16.09 5.51 -19.10
CA PRO A 119 -17.38 5.85 -18.52
C PRO A 119 -17.31 5.92 -16.99
N PHE A 120 -18.20 6.72 -16.40
CA PHE A 120 -18.46 6.65 -14.98
C PHE A 120 -19.13 5.33 -14.59
N ARG A 121 -18.86 4.83 -13.38
CA ARG A 121 -19.78 3.91 -12.69
C ARG A 121 -21.10 4.62 -12.39
N ASN A 122 -22.20 3.87 -12.37
CA ASN A 122 -23.53 4.43 -12.19
C ASN A 122 -23.79 5.57 -13.19
N ALA A 123 -23.53 5.33 -14.48
CA ALA A 123 -23.53 6.36 -15.51
C ALA A 123 -24.90 7.06 -15.68
N GLY A 124 -25.98 6.39 -15.30
CA GLY A 124 -27.33 6.97 -15.26
C GLY A 124 -27.50 8.08 -14.21
N VAL A 125 -26.63 8.16 -13.20
CA VAL A 125 -26.62 9.23 -12.19
C VAL A 125 -25.68 10.34 -12.64
N THR A 126 -26.24 11.54 -12.84
CA THR A 126 -25.54 12.68 -13.44
C THR A 126 -25.56 13.93 -12.56
N GLY A 127 -24.67 14.89 -12.87
CA GLY A 127 -24.58 16.16 -12.17
C GLY A 127 -24.35 16.02 -10.65
N ASN A 128 -24.95 16.93 -9.87
CA ASN A 128 -24.79 16.97 -8.42
C ASN A 128 -25.33 15.72 -7.70
N ALA A 129 -26.21 14.94 -8.34
CA ALA A 129 -26.74 13.71 -7.75
C ALA A 129 -25.65 12.64 -7.55
N ARG A 130 -24.54 12.69 -8.31
CA ARG A 130 -23.41 11.76 -8.16
C ARG A 130 -22.77 11.80 -6.79
N GLN A 131 -22.87 12.93 -6.07
CA GLN A 131 -22.34 13.02 -4.72
C GLN A 131 -22.94 11.93 -3.83
N ARG A 132 -24.24 11.62 -3.98
CA ARG A 132 -24.96 10.60 -3.20
C ARG A 132 -24.48 9.16 -3.40
N LEU A 133 -23.61 8.92 -4.40
CA LEU A 133 -22.96 7.62 -4.61
C LEU A 133 -21.75 7.42 -3.70
N ILE A 134 -21.28 8.46 -3.02
CA ILE A 134 -20.18 8.37 -2.08
C ILE A 134 -20.73 7.85 -0.75
N VAL A 135 -20.08 6.85 -0.17
CA VAL A 135 -20.31 6.49 1.23
C VAL A 135 -19.48 7.45 2.08
N ASP A 136 -20.14 8.37 2.75
CA ASP A 136 -19.52 9.44 3.54
C ASP A 136 -20.26 9.63 4.87
N PRO A 137 -19.82 8.95 5.94
CA PRO A 137 -20.31 9.16 7.31
C PRO A 137 -19.95 10.52 7.92
N GLY A 138 -19.05 11.29 7.29
CA GLY A 138 -18.38 12.41 7.89
C GLY A 138 -17.22 12.02 8.82
N PRO A 139 -16.50 13.02 9.35
CA PRO A 139 -15.39 12.78 10.26
C PRO A 139 -15.85 12.22 11.60
N ARG A 140 -14.94 11.53 12.29
CA ARG A 140 -15.10 11.06 13.67
C ARG A 140 -13.95 11.55 14.52
N THR A 141 -14.23 11.91 15.76
CA THR A 141 -13.25 12.44 16.72
C THR A 141 -13.25 11.59 17.99
N VAL A 142 -12.07 11.20 18.46
CA VAL A 142 -11.85 10.48 19.72
C VAL A 142 -10.71 11.11 20.51
N SER A 143 -10.77 11.02 21.84
CA SER A 143 -9.73 11.56 22.72
C SER A 143 -9.72 10.89 24.08
N GLY A 144 -8.59 10.96 24.79
CA GLY A 144 -8.46 10.29 26.09
C GLY A 144 -8.12 8.81 25.97
N ILE A 145 -8.31 8.06 27.06
CA ILE A 145 -8.03 6.62 27.12
C ILE A 145 -9.30 5.83 26.88
N ARG A 146 -9.19 4.70 26.16
CA ARG A 146 -10.30 3.75 25.96
C ARG A 146 -11.59 4.41 25.44
N ASP A 147 -11.43 5.40 24.57
CA ASP A 147 -12.52 6.06 23.86
C ASP A 147 -12.83 5.29 22.57
N SER A 148 -14.05 5.42 22.06
CA SER A 148 -14.46 4.74 20.82
C SER A 148 -15.66 5.41 20.17
N ILE A 149 -15.69 5.42 18.84
CA ILE A 149 -16.82 5.95 18.07
C ILE A 149 -16.93 5.23 16.71
N GLY A 150 -18.16 4.92 16.29
CA GLY A 150 -18.44 4.22 15.03
C GLY A 150 -18.54 5.18 13.85
N PHE A 151 -18.08 4.75 12.68
CA PHE A 151 -18.43 5.42 11.43
C PHE A 151 -19.79 4.93 10.94
N ASP A 152 -20.84 5.00 11.74
CA ASP A 152 -22.21 4.73 11.33
C ASP A 152 -23.05 6.01 11.34
N ARG A 153 -24.31 5.93 10.90
CA ARG A 153 -25.20 7.10 10.79
C ARG A 153 -25.52 7.75 12.14
N ALA A 154 -25.58 6.99 13.24
CA ALA A 154 -26.01 7.49 14.54
C ALA A 154 -24.92 8.35 15.21
N ASP A 155 -23.66 8.00 14.97
CA ASP A 155 -22.49 8.66 15.56
C ASP A 155 -21.94 9.84 14.72
N ALA A 156 -22.67 10.28 13.70
CA ALA A 156 -22.22 11.36 12.83
C ALA A 156 -22.24 12.74 13.52
N PRO A 157 -21.31 13.64 13.18
CA PRO A 157 -21.35 15.02 13.66
C PRO A 157 -22.68 15.69 13.30
N GLU A 158 -23.22 16.47 14.24
CA GLU A 158 -24.47 17.21 14.04
C GLU A 158 -24.38 18.09 12.78
N GLY A 159 -25.41 18.01 11.93
CA GLY A 159 -25.50 18.79 10.69
C GLY A 159 -24.65 18.27 9.52
N TYR A 160 -23.85 17.20 9.70
CA TYR A 160 -23.11 16.63 8.58
C TYR A 160 -24.07 15.92 7.60
N PRO A 161 -23.93 16.11 6.27
CA PRO A 161 -24.80 15.49 5.27
C PRO A 161 -24.41 14.02 5.04
N VAL A 162 -24.71 13.14 6.00
CA VAL A 162 -24.33 11.72 5.99
C VAL A 162 -24.89 10.97 4.79
N GLN A 163 -24.02 10.25 4.08
CA GLN A 163 -24.37 9.45 2.91
C GLN A 163 -23.99 7.99 3.10
N TYR A 164 -24.99 7.10 2.98
CA TYR A 164 -24.83 5.66 2.84
C TYR A 164 -25.79 5.16 1.76
N PRO A 165 -25.46 4.02 1.11
CA PRO A 165 -26.40 3.31 0.26
C PRO A 165 -27.65 2.85 1.05
N PRO A 166 -28.69 2.33 0.35
CA PRO A 166 -29.87 1.77 0.99
C PRO A 166 -29.55 0.72 2.06
N ASN A 167 -30.32 0.72 3.16
CA ASN A 167 -30.16 -0.24 4.27
C ASN A 167 -30.68 -1.65 3.95
N VAL A 168 -31.31 -1.81 2.79
CA VAL A 168 -31.81 -3.06 2.23
C VAL A 168 -31.29 -3.12 0.80
N VAL A 169 -30.66 -4.24 0.45
CA VAL A 169 -30.11 -4.51 -0.87
C VAL A 169 -30.61 -5.87 -1.34
N THR A 170 -30.74 -6.03 -2.65
CA THR A 170 -31.19 -7.30 -3.25
C THR A 170 -30.12 -8.39 -3.16
N TYR A 171 -28.85 -8.02 -3.33
CA TYR A 171 -27.71 -8.92 -3.30
C TYR A 171 -26.68 -8.49 -2.25
N GLY A 172 -26.11 -9.46 -1.54
CA GLY A 172 -25.03 -9.25 -0.58
C GLY A 172 -25.49 -8.62 0.74
N SER A 173 -24.62 -7.81 1.34
CA SER A 173 -24.82 -7.17 2.64
C SER A 173 -24.81 -5.65 2.49
N PRO A 174 -25.76 -4.92 3.12
CA PRO A 174 -25.80 -3.46 3.06
C PRO A 174 -24.70 -2.84 3.92
N ILE A 175 -24.20 -1.69 3.46
CA ILE A 175 -23.12 -0.96 4.11
C ILE A 175 -23.76 -0.02 5.13
N ARG A 176 -23.48 -0.25 6.41
CA ARG A 176 -24.03 0.54 7.53
C ARG A 176 -22.98 1.32 8.31
N THR A 177 -21.72 0.97 8.10
CA THR A 177 -20.57 1.61 8.73
C THR A 177 -19.35 1.52 7.81
N LEU A 178 -18.39 2.43 7.97
CA LEU A 178 -17.04 2.31 7.38
C LEU A 178 -15.99 1.84 8.38
N GLY A 179 -16.40 1.48 9.60
CA GLY A 179 -15.52 1.00 10.66
C GLY A 179 -15.71 1.78 11.96
N GLU A 180 -14.62 1.94 12.71
CA GLU A 180 -14.64 2.61 14.00
C GLU A 180 -13.25 3.16 14.38
N LEU A 181 -13.23 4.18 15.24
CA LEU A 181 -12.03 4.65 15.89
C LEU A 181 -12.02 4.18 17.34
N ARG A 182 -10.82 3.91 17.86
CA ARG A 182 -10.59 3.64 19.29
C ARG A 182 -9.36 4.39 19.77
N THR A 183 -9.27 4.61 21.08
CA THR A 183 -7.99 4.95 21.73
C THR A 183 -7.54 3.87 22.70
N ASP A 184 -6.23 3.60 22.70
CA ASP A 184 -5.63 2.62 23.60
C ASP A 184 -5.53 3.16 25.05
N ASN A 185 -4.91 2.39 25.94
CA ASN A 185 -4.75 2.78 27.36
C ASN A 185 -3.79 3.97 27.59
N THR A 186 -3.18 4.50 26.53
CA THR A 186 -2.24 5.62 26.55
C THR A 186 -2.65 6.77 25.61
N GLY A 187 -3.82 6.67 24.96
CA GLY A 187 -4.35 7.67 24.04
C GLY A 187 -3.81 7.61 22.62
N ARG A 188 -3.18 6.51 22.21
CA ARG A 188 -2.85 6.24 20.80
C ARG A 188 -4.13 5.97 20.02
N LEU A 189 -4.18 6.36 18.76
CA LEU A 189 -5.32 6.10 17.89
C LEU A 189 -5.23 4.70 17.29
N VAL A 190 -6.34 3.97 17.29
CA VAL A 190 -6.54 2.74 16.53
C VAL A 190 -7.67 2.96 15.53
N VAL A 191 -7.36 2.84 14.24
CA VAL A 191 -8.36 2.91 13.16
C VAL A 191 -8.71 1.49 12.73
N LEU A 192 -9.99 1.13 12.81
CA LEU A 192 -10.53 -0.14 12.33
C LEU A 192 -11.41 0.12 11.11
N GLY A 193 -11.26 -0.72 10.09
CA GLY A 193 -12.10 -0.68 8.88
C GLY A 193 -13.48 -1.29 9.06
N GLY A 194 -14.21 -1.36 7.95
CA GLY A 194 -15.49 -2.06 7.84
C GLY A 194 -15.40 -3.57 8.05
N PHE A 195 -16.54 -4.23 7.87
CA PHE A 195 -16.73 -5.66 8.16
C PHE A 195 -16.62 -6.57 6.93
N GLY A 196 -16.32 -6.02 5.75
CA GLY A 196 -16.36 -6.76 4.48
C GLY A 196 -17.77 -6.85 3.89
N ASN A 197 -18.65 -5.90 4.22
CA ASN A 197 -19.95 -5.80 3.58
C ASN A 197 -19.81 -5.30 2.15
N ALA A 198 -20.43 -6.03 1.23
CA ALA A 198 -20.57 -5.64 -0.17
C ALA A 198 -21.97 -6.03 -0.64
N GLY A 199 -22.66 -5.10 -1.31
CA GLY A 199 -24.03 -5.33 -1.76
C GLY A 199 -24.55 -4.29 -2.74
N GLY A 200 -25.62 -4.65 -3.44
CA GLY A 200 -26.26 -3.85 -4.49
C GLY A 200 -27.59 -4.47 -4.93
N ASP A 201 -28.25 -3.82 -5.88
CA ASP A 201 -29.57 -4.20 -6.38
C ASP A 201 -29.55 -4.85 -7.77
N GLU A 202 -28.42 -4.78 -8.47
CA GLU A 202 -28.22 -5.40 -9.78
C GLU A 202 -27.32 -6.65 -9.67
N PRO A 203 -27.50 -7.68 -10.52
CA PRO A 203 -26.62 -8.85 -10.55
C PRO A 203 -25.21 -8.47 -11.04
N LEU A 204 -24.18 -9.13 -10.51
CA LEU A 204 -22.80 -8.94 -10.95
C LEU A 204 -22.57 -9.47 -12.37
N ILE A 205 -22.11 -8.60 -13.27
CA ILE A 205 -21.85 -8.95 -14.68
C ILE A 205 -20.37 -9.06 -15.05
N ASN A 206 -19.45 -8.50 -14.24
CA ASN A 206 -18.01 -8.54 -14.46
C ASN A 206 -17.23 -8.30 -13.16
N TYR A 207 -15.90 -8.40 -13.20
CA TYR A 207 -15.02 -8.21 -12.04
C TYR A 207 -15.06 -6.78 -11.45
N GLY A 208 -15.34 -5.77 -12.27
CA GLY A 208 -15.42 -4.36 -11.88
C GLY A 208 -16.71 -4.01 -11.15
N GLY A 209 -17.66 -4.95 -11.06
CA GLY A 209 -18.93 -4.85 -10.37
C GLY A 209 -20.11 -4.60 -11.32
N SER A 210 -21.18 -4.05 -10.76
CA SER A 210 -22.35 -3.58 -11.49
C SER A 210 -22.81 -2.27 -10.88
N ASP A 211 -23.65 -1.53 -11.61
CA ASP A 211 -24.28 -0.34 -11.03
C ASP A 211 -25.01 -0.72 -9.73
N THR A 212 -25.23 0.26 -8.84
CA THR A 212 -25.79 0.13 -7.48
C THR A 212 -24.90 -0.52 -6.41
N TRP A 213 -23.81 -1.21 -6.80
CA TRP A 213 -22.94 -1.88 -5.82
C TRP A 213 -22.09 -0.90 -5.00
N HIS A 214 -21.99 -1.19 -3.71
CA HIS A 214 -21.11 -0.53 -2.76
C HIS A 214 -20.35 -1.60 -1.96
N ASP A 215 -19.21 -1.21 -1.39
CA ASP A 215 -18.49 -1.98 -0.39
C ASP A 215 -18.07 -1.07 0.79
N ASP A 216 -17.57 -1.65 1.87
CA ASP A 216 -17.13 -0.93 3.07
C ASP A 216 -15.61 -0.74 3.15
N ILE A 217 -14.91 -0.84 2.02
CA ILE A 217 -13.56 -0.29 1.86
C ILE A 217 -13.62 1.23 2.04
N SER A 218 -12.56 1.84 2.53
CA SER A 218 -12.46 3.30 2.62
C SER A 218 -11.01 3.74 2.74
N ASP A 219 -10.79 5.03 2.59
CA ASP A 219 -9.55 5.69 2.92
C ASP A 219 -9.86 7.12 3.39
N GLY A 220 -8.88 7.79 3.99
CA GLY A 220 -9.06 9.18 4.36
C GLY A 220 -7.97 9.78 5.23
N PRO A 221 -8.05 11.10 5.47
CA PRO A 221 -7.08 11.80 6.30
C PRO A 221 -7.24 11.45 7.78
N VAL A 222 -6.10 11.43 8.48
CA VAL A 222 -5.98 11.33 9.93
C VAL A 222 -5.37 12.63 10.44
N TYR A 223 -6.02 13.25 11.42
CA TYR A 223 -5.57 14.47 12.08
C TYR A 223 -5.33 14.20 13.56
N ALA A 224 -4.30 14.83 14.13
CA ALA A 224 -4.10 14.89 15.57
C ALA A 224 -3.89 16.33 16.03
N THR A 225 -4.52 16.71 17.13
CA THR A 225 -4.23 17.95 17.86
C THR A 225 -3.66 17.61 19.22
N VAL A 226 -2.43 18.04 19.49
CA VAL A 226 -1.75 17.85 20.78
C VAL A 226 -1.77 19.17 21.54
N ASN A 227 -2.38 19.17 22.72
CA ASN A 227 -2.38 20.31 23.63
C ASN A 227 -1.39 20.06 24.78
N PHE A 228 -0.71 21.11 25.24
CA PHE A 228 0.31 21.02 26.28
C PHE A 228 -0.10 21.68 27.60
N ARG A 229 0.45 21.16 28.71
CA ARG A 229 0.16 21.66 30.07
C ARG A 229 0.85 22.98 30.37
N ASN A 230 2.01 23.22 29.78
CA ASN A 230 2.79 24.44 29.95
C ASN A 230 2.22 25.66 29.18
N GLY A 231 1.13 25.49 28.43
CA GLY A 231 0.51 26.57 27.66
C GLY A 231 1.15 26.82 26.29
N ASP A 232 2.06 25.95 25.83
CA ASP A 232 2.58 26.01 24.46
C ASP A 232 1.43 25.89 23.44
N PRO A 233 1.54 26.55 22.27
CA PRO A 233 0.53 26.44 21.22
C PRO A 233 0.26 24.98 20.82
N PRO A 234 -1.01 24.61 20.56
CA PRO A 234 -1.34 23.28 20.07
C PRO A 234 -0.56 22.91 18.80
N GLN A 235 -0.17 21.64 18.69
CA GLN A 235 0.43 21.10 17.46
C GLN A 235 -0.62 20.35 16.66
N HIS A 236 -0.72 20.65 15.37
CA HIS A 236 -1.64 20.01 14.43
C HIS A 236 -0.87 19.13 13.46
N LEU A 237 -1.23 17.85 13.43
CA LEU A 237 -0.51 16.82 12.69
C LEU A 237 -1.45 16.12 11.72
N THR A 238 -0.89 15.60 10.63
CA THR A 238 -1.62 14.96 9.53
C THR A 238 -0.96 13.66 9.10
N ALA A 239 -1.77 12.67 8.79
CA ALA A 239 -1.42 11.42 8.14
C ALA A 239 -2.59 10.97 7.24
N TRP A 240 -2.48 9.78 6.65
CA TRP A 240 -3.56 9.14 5.92
C TRP A 240 -3.80 7.73 6.44
N VAL A 241 -4.96 7.15 6.15
CA VAL A 241 -5.24 5.73 6.38
C VAL A 241 -5.94 5.12 5.17
N ILE A 242 -5.56 3.89 4.84
CA ILE A 242 -6.19 3.06 3.81
C ILE A 242 -6.77 1.83 4.50
N ILE A 243 -7.99 1.46 4.14
CA ILE A 243 -8.64 0.23 4.57
C ILE A 243 -8.60 -0.77 3.41
N GLY A 244 -7.71 -1.76 3.48
CA GLY A 244 -7.60 -2.83 2.50
C GLY A 244 -8.49 -4.04 2.82
N SER A 245 -8.64 -4.95 1.85
CA SER A 245 -9.14 -6.30 2.14
C SER A 245 -8.19 -7.08 3.06
N PRO A 246 -8.56 -8.24 3.62
CA PRO A 246 -7.66 -9.03 4.45
C PRO A 246 -6.35 -9.40 3.71
N ASP A 247 -5.25 -9.47 4.46
CA ASP A 247 -4.00 -10.08 4.00
C ASP A 247 -4.02 -11.54 4.39
N PHE A 248 -4.17 -12.41 3.40
CA PHE A 248 -4.28 -13.85 3.61
C PHE A 248 -2.92 -14.55 3.71
N ALA A 249 -1.81 -13.84 3.49
CA ALA A 249 -0.46 -14.38 3.57
C ALA A 249 0.54 -13.31 4.05
N PRO A 250 0.38 -12.76 5.27
CA PRO A 250 1.12 -11.58 5.74
C PRO A 250 2.64 -11.74 5.78
N GLU A 251 3.15 -12.97 5.85
CA GLU A 251 4.60 -13.25 5.85
C GLU A 251 5.18 -13.38 4.42
N ILE A 252 4.36 -13.27 3.38
CA ILE A 252 4.77 -13.34 1.97
C ILE A 252 4.74 -11.93 1.38
N VAL A 253 5.92 -11.32 1.37
CA VAL A 253 6.10 -9.93 0.95
C VAL A 253 6.11 -9.81 -0.57
N ASN A 254 5.35 -8.86 -1.11
CA ASN A 254 5.36 -8.51 -2.52
C ASN A 254 6.77 -8.11 -3.00
N ILE A 255 7.18 -8.56 -4.19
CA ILE A 255 8.51 -8.25 -4.76
C ILE A 255 8.77 -6.74 -4.79
N SER A 256 7.79 -6.00 -5.32
CA SER A 256 7.69 -4.55 -5.20
C SER A 256 6.43 -4.24 -4.38
N ASN A 257 6.61 -3.83 -3.13
CA ASN A 257 5.52 -3.43 -2.25
C ASN A 257 5.24 -1.92 -2.34
N LEU A 258 4.19 -1.42 -1.68
CA LEU A 258 3.83 -0.01 -1.78
C LEU A 258 4.87 0.91 -1.11
N SER A 259 5.59 0.45 -0.09
CA SER A 259 6.75 1.20 0.46
C SER A 259 7.85 1.37 -0.59
N ASP A 260 8.12 0.35 -1.41
CA ASP A 260 9.11 0.46 -2.50
C ASP A 260 8.65 1.48 -3.56
N THR A 261 7.34 1.56 -3.82
CA THR A 261 6.73 2.53 -4.76
C THR A 261 6.86 3.95 -4.22
N MET A 262 6.50 4.18 -2.96
CA MET A 262 6.62 5.49 -2.33
C MET A 262 8.09 5.94 -2.20
N TYR A 263 9.00 5.01 -1.88
CA TYR A 263 10.43 5.30 -1.83
C TYR A 263 10.97 5.68 -3.22
N ASP A 264 10.59 4.94 -4.27
CA ASP A 264 10.96 5.25 -5.65
C ASP A 264 10.46 6.63 -6.10
N VAL A 265 9.20 6.98 -5.78
CA VAL A 265 8.66 8.33 -5.99
C VAL A 265 9.44 9.38 -5.20
N GLY A 266 9.73 9.11 -3.91
CA GLY A 266 10.51 9.99 -3.05
C GLY A 266 11.90 10.30 -3.62
N VAL A 267 12.60 9.28 -4.10
CA VAL A 267 13.92 9.38 -4.73
C VAL A 267 13.85 10.21 -6.02
N ARG A 268 12.94 9.85 -6.94
CA ARG A 268 12.89 10.46 -8.28
C ARG A 268 12.24 11.85 -8.31
N LYS A 269 11.33 12.15 -7.39
CA LYS A 269 10.45 13.34 -7.45
C LYS A 269 10.57 14.28 -6.27
N PHE A 270 11.04 13.81 -5.11
CA PHE A 270 11.10 14.60 -3.88
C PHE A 270 12.51 14.74 -3.30
N ASN A 271 13.54 14.35 -4.05
CA ASN A 271 14.95 14.49 -3.64
C ASN A 271 15.25 13.79 -2.30
N LEU A 272 14.61 12.65 -2.04
CA LEU A 272 14.73 11.89 -0.80
C LEU A 272 16.18 11.41 -0.55
N GLU A 273 16.87 10.98 -1.61
CA GLU A 273 18.29 10.61 -1.57
C GLU A 273 19.06 11.26 -2.72
N PRO A 274 19.56 12.51 -2.53
CA PRO A 274 20.27 13.26 -3.58
C PRO A 274 21.54 12.55 -4.07
N GLN A 275 22.17 11.73 -3.21
CA GLN A 275 23.34 10.93 -3.57
C GLN A 275 23.01 9.77 -4.53
N LEU A 276 21.76 9.31 -4.54
CA LEU A 276 21.24 8.24 -5.37
C LEU A 276 20.67 8.79 -6.68
N TYR A 277 19.92 9.89 -6.61
CA TYR A 277 19.27 10.51 -7.77
C TYR A 277 19.31 12.04 -7.67
N SER A 278 19.83 12.69 -8.71
CA SER A 278 19.85 14.16 -8.81
C SER A 278 19.81 14.59 -10.27
N ASN A 279 19.32 15.81 -10.52
CA ASN A 279 19.26 16.40 -11.86
C ASN A 279 18.58 15.50 -12.92
N GLY A 280 17.56 14.74 -12.51
CA GLY A 280 16.80 13.87 -13.41
C GLY A 280 17.47 12.52 -13.73
N GLN A 281 18.56 12.16 -13.08
CA GLN A 281 19.32 10.93 -13.36
C GLN A 281 19.79 10.23 -12.09
N TYR A 282 19.89 8.90 -12.15
CA TYR A 282 20.53 8.10 -11.11
C TYR A 282 22.05 8.29 -11.15
N ASN A 283 22.68 8.35 -9.99
CA ASN A 283 24.13 8.40 -9.85
C ASN A 283 24.73 7.01 -10.13
N VAL A 284 25.28 6.81 -11.32
CA VAL A 284 25.89 5.53 -11.74
C VAL A 284 27.09 5.06 -10.91
N ASN A 285 27.59 5.89 -9.98
CA ASN A 285 28.65 5.56 -9.02
C ASN A 285 28.12 5.28 -7.60
N TYR A 286 26.79 5.32 -7.39
CA TYR A 286 26.19 5.00 -6.10
C TYR A 286 26.51 3.56 -5.69
N LEU A 287 26.97 3.36 -4.45
CA LEU A 287 27.23 2.02 -3.92
C LEU A 287 25.96 1.50 -3.24
N ALA A 288 25.34 0.48 -3.84
CA ALA A 288 24.21 -0.21 -3.24
C ALA A 288 24.64 -0.99 -1.98
N ALA A 289 23.72 -1.19 -1.04
CA ALA A 289 23.92 -2.04 0.12
C ALA A 289 23.25 -3.41 -0.15
N TYR A 290 24.03 -4.49 -0.26
CA TYR A 290 23.50 -5.82 -0.63
C TYR A 290 22.32 -6.25 0.27
N LYS A 291 22.49 -6.17 1.60
CA LYS A 291 21.48 -6.61 2.56
C LYS A 291 20.22 -5.75 2.58
N ARG A 292 20.33 -4.45 2.23
CA ARG A 292 19.21 -3.50 2.24
C ARG A 292 18.49 -3.43 0.89
N ASP A 293 19.23 -3.45 -0.20
CA ASP A 293 18.73 -3.08 -1.53
C ASP A 293 18.49 -4.29 -2.44
N ILE A 294 19.24 -5.39 -2.23
CA ILE A 294 19.27 -6.54 -3.17
C ILE A 294 18.67 -7.80 -2.55
N LEU A 295 19.14 -8.16 -1.34
CA LEU A 295 18.70 -9.35 -0.62
C LEU A 295 17.17 -9.40 -0.41
N PRO A 296 16.45 -8.29 -0.15
CA PRO A 296 15.00 -8.34 -0.06
C PRO A 296 14.32 -8.77 -1.36
N VAL A 297 14.77 -8.28 -2.52
CA VAL A 297 14.23 -8.68 -3.83
C VAL A 297 14.42 -10.18 -4.06
N ILE A 298 15.62 -10.69 -3.77
CA ILE A 298 15.96 -12.12 -3.89
C ILE A 298 15.09 -12.98 -2.97
N THR A 299 14.97 -12.57 -1.70
CA THR A 299 14.16 -13.28 -0.69
C THR A 299 12.68 -13.32 -1.11
N ARG A 300 12.13 -12.19 -1.57
CA ARG A 300 10.74 -12.09 -2.03
C ARG A 300 10.46 -13.00 -3.23
N LEU A 301 11.34 -13.01 -4.23
CA LEU A 301 11.26 -13.93 -5.38
C LEU A 301 11.18 -15.39 -4.93
N GLY A 302 12.04 -15.79 -3.98
CA GLY A 302 12.06 -17.15 -3.45
C GLY A 302 10.80 -17.52 -2.65
N ARG A 303 10.17 -16.56 -1.96
CA ARG A 303 9.00 -16.82 -1.09
C ARG A 303 7.69 -17.04 -1.84
N TYR A 304 7.56 -16.54 -3.07
CA TYR A 304 6.32 -16.71 -3.86
C TYR A 304 5.99 -18.18 -4.16
N GLN A 305 6.93 -19.11 -4.02
CA GLN A 305 6.72 -20.56 -4.21
C GLN A 305 5.62 -21.12 -3.29
N TRP A 306 5.34 -20.47 -2.16
CA TRP A 306 4.31 -20.89 -1.21
C TRP A 306 2.88 -20.57 -1.68
N VAL A 307 2.71 -19.66 -2.64
CA VAL A 307 1.40 -19.18 -3.10
C VAL A 307 1.23 -19.22 -4.62
N SER A 308 2.26 -19.64 -5.38
CA SER A 308 2.21 -19.68 -6.84
C SER A 308 3.21 -20.68 -7.45
N ASN A 309 2.87 -21.21 -8.63
CA ASN A 309 3.73 -22.10 -9.42
C ASN A 309 4.64 -21.28 -10.34
N ILE A 310 5.79 -20.89 -9.80
CA ILE A 310 6.74 -19.95 -10.40
C ILE A 310 8.17 -20.49 -10.36
N GLN A 311 8.34 -21.78 -10.66
CA GLN A 311 9.61 -22.51 -10.50
C GLN A 311 10.77 -21.82 -11.23
N ALA A 312 10.52 -21.11 -12.33
CA ALA A 312 11.55 -20.31 -13.01
C ALA A 312 12.19 -19.23 -12.11
N MET A 313 11.46 -18.64 -11.16
CA MET A 313 12.01 -17.64 -10.25
C MET A 313 12.86 -18.26 -9.13
N SER A 314 12.74 -19.55 -8.84
CA SER A 314 13.56 -20.20 -7.79
C SER A 314 15.05 -20.19 -8.15
N ALA A 315 15.39 -20.24 -9.45
CA ALA A 315 16.76 -20.09 -9.92
C ALA A 315 17.41 -18.77 -9.45
N PHE A 316 16.61 -17.72 -9.25
CA PHE A 316 17.04 -16.39 -8.82
C PHE A 316 17.12 -16.22 -7.31
N ALA A 317 16.76 -17.26 -6.55
CA ALA A 317 16.87 -17.35 -5.10
C ALA A 317 17.65 -18.60 -4.65
N SER A 318 18.36 -19.25 -5.59
CA SER A 318 19.00 -20.56 -5.37
C SER A 318 20.39 -20.48 -4.73
N ASN A 319 21.02 -19.31 -4.73
CA ASN A 319 22.42 -19.11 -4.33
C ASN A 319 23.39 -20.05 -5.07
N ASN A 320 23.10 -20.33 -6.35
CA ASN A 320 23.94 -21.12 -7.26
C ASN A 320 25.33 -20.50 -7.55
N PHE A 321 25.50 -19.23 -7.22
CA PHE A 321 26.77 -18.55 -7.02
C PHE A 321 26.62 -17.60 -5.83
N ASP A 322 27.72 -17.10 -5.28
CA ASP A 322 27.67 -16.18 -4.15
C ASP A 322 27.14 -14.80 -4.58
N TYR A 323 25.92 -14.46 -4.16
CA TYR A 323 25.28 -13.19 -4.52
C TYR A 323 25.88 -11.98 -3.79
N SER A 324 26.57 -12.17 -2.66
CA SER A 324 27.19 -11.07 -1.90
C SER A 324 28.65 -10.81 -2.28
N ASN A 325 29.28 -11.73 -3.02
CA ASN A 325 30.61 -11.53 -3.58
C ASN A 325 30.62 -10.47 -4.69
N ASN A 326 31.17 -9.28 -4.40
CA ASN A 326 31.29 -8.15 -5.31
C ASN A 326 32.54 -8.15 -6.21
N SER A 327 33.43 -9.13 -6.05
CA SER A 327 34.70 -9.19 -6.79
C SER A 327 34.49 -9.33 -8.31
N SER A 328 35.55 -8.99 -9.07
CA SER A 328 35.56 -9.08 -10.53
C SER A 328 35.44 -10.52 -11.05
N THR A 329 35.87 -11.52 -10.27
CA THR A 329 35.76 -12.94 -10.66
C THR A 329 34.31 -13.42 -10.70
N ASN A 330 33.41 -12.77 -9.94
CA ASN A 330 31.98 -13.08 -9.91
C ASN A 330 31.12 -12.13 -10.78
N LEU A 331 31.75 -11.18 -11.48
CA LEU A 331 31.05 -10.16 -12.28
C LEU A 331 30.15 -10.77 -13.36
N ALA A 332 30.65 -11.76 -14.10
CA ALA A 332 29.91 -12.40 -15.18
C ALA A 332 28.62 -13.08 -14.69
N ASN A 333 28.65 -13.70 -13.51
CA ASN A 333 27.48 -14.33 -12.91
C ASN A 333 26.40 -13.28 -12.56
N ARG A 334 26.79 -12.18 -11.91
CA ARG A 334 25.85 -11.10 -11.55
C ARG A 334 25.28 -10.40 -12.79
N GLN A 335 26.10 -10.16 -13.82
CA GLN A 335 25.63 -9.59 -15.09
C GLN A 335 24.66 -10.54 -15.81
N ASN A 336 24.93 -11.84 -15.83
CA ASN A 336 24.02 -12.82 -16.42
C ASN A 336 22.70 -12.93 -15.63
N TYR A 337 22.74 -12.88 -14.30
CA TYR A 337 21.55 -12.81 -13.45
C TYR A 337 20.70 -11.58 -13.81
N PHE A 338 21.31 -10.39 -13.83
CA PHE A 338 20.61 -9.15 -14.12
C PHE A 338 20.04 -9.09 -15.55
N ALA A 339 20.71 -9.72 -16.53
CA ALA A 339 20.25 -9.75 -17.92
C ALA A 339 18.88 -10.43 -18.12
N TYR A 340 18.38 -11.19 -17.13
CA TYR A 340 17.03 -11.73 -17.14
C TYR A 340 15.96 -10.74 -16.67
N PHE A 341 16.32 -9.67 -15.97
CA PHE A 341 15.34 -8.71 -15.44
C PHE A 341 14.86 -7.77 -16.54
N ARG A 342 13.54 -7.60 -16.64
CA ARG A 342 12.95 -6.60 -17.54
C ARG A 342 13.34 -5.22 -17.04
N ARG A 343 13.86 -4.40 -17.95
CA ARG A 343 13.90 -2.95 -17.75
C ARG A 343 12.45 -2.44 -17.65
N PRO A 344 12.14 -1.50 -16.74
CA PRO A 344 10.88 -0.77 -16.77
C PRO A 344 10.72 -0.05 -18.11
N ASP A 345 9.52 -0.13 -18.69
CA ASP A 345 9.19 0.59 -19.92
C ASP A 345 9.21 2.10 -19.66
N ALA A 346 9.46 2.89 -20.71
CA ALA A 346 9.34 4.33 -20.61
C ALA A 346 7.87 4.71 -20.38
N VAL A 347 7.64 5.73 -19.55
CA VAL A 347 6.31 6.30 -19.30
C VAL A 347 6.38 7.81 -19.51
N PRO A 348 5.73 8.38 -20.56
CA PRO A 348 4.88 7.70 -21.54
C PRO A 348 5.64 6.71 -22.45
N PRO A 349 4.95 5.71 -23.03
CA PRO A 349 5.56 4.69 -23.90
C PRO A 349 6.29 5.31 -25.08
N VAL A 350 7.49 4.80 -25.36
CA VAL A 350 8.21 5.09 -26.60
C VAL A 350 7.76 4.15 -27.72
N LEU A 351 7.70 4.66 -28.95
CA LEU A 351 7.32 3.84 -30.10
C LEU A 351 8.52 3.01 -30.61
N PRO A 352 8.30 1.76 -31.06
CA PRO A 352 7.04 1.03 -31.02
C PRO A 352 6.83 0.35 -29.64
N PRO A 353 5.65 0.52 -29.00
CA PRO A 353 5.45 0.18 -27.58
C PRO A 353 5.44 -1.34 -27.33
N ASP A 354 5.16 -2.13 -28.36
CA ASP A 354 5.19 -3.60 -28.34
C ASP A 354 6.61 -4.19 -28.33
N GLN A 355 7.63 -3.39 -28.63
CA GLN A 355 9.04 -3.80 -28.61
C GLN A 355 9.76 -3.41 -27.31
N GLN A 356 9.07 -2.76 -26.37
CA GLN A 356 9.68 -2.46 -25.09
C GLN A 356 9.87 -3.72 -24.23
N SER A 357 10.58 -3.56 -23.12
CA SER A 357 11.11 -4.68 -22.36
C SER A 357 10.00 -5.46 -21.65
N GLN A 358 8.93 -4.78 -21.19
CA GLN A 358 7.81 -5.39 -20.49
C GLN A 358 6.81 -6.11 -21.40
N GLN A 359 7.03 -6.15 -22.72
CA GLN A 359 6.28 -6.97 -23.67
C GLN A 359 7.01 -8.27 -24.02
N GLN A 360 8.26 -8.45 -23.55
CA GLN A 360 9.08 -9.63 -23.81
C GLN A 360 8.94 -10.66 -22.69
N LEU A 361 8.35 -11.82 -22.99
CA LEU A 361 8.20 -12.91 -22.02
C LEU A 361 9.55 -13.58 -21.71
N PHE A 362 10.27 -13.99 -22.76
CA PHE A 362 11.50 -14.78 -22.65
C PHE A 362 12.76 -13.93 -22.90
N ARG A 363 13.86 -14.33 -22.26
CA ARG A 363 15.20 -14.06 -22.76
C ARG A 363 15.56 -15.21 -23.71
N THR A 364 16.07 -14.87 -24.88
CA THR A 364 16.43 -15.82 -25.94
C THR A 364 17.93 -15.77 -26.20
N GLN A 365 18.61 -16.90 -26.16
CA GLN A 365 20.00 -17.04 -26.56
C GLN A 365 20.16 -18.30 -27.41
N GLY A 366 20.10 -18.15 -28.73
CA GLY A 366 20.06 -19.30 -29.65
C GLY A 366 18.77 -20.11 -29.44
N THR A 367 18.92 -21.38 -29.04
CA THR A 367 17.80 -22.28 -28.73
C THR A 367 17.36 -22.23 -27.26
N ASP A 368 18.05 -21.45 -26.42
CA ASP A 368 17.73 -21.35 -25.00
C ASP A 368 16.68 -20.26 -24.77
N TYR A 369 15.57 -20.65 -24.14
CA TYR A 369 14.46 -19.77 -23.77
C TYR A 369 14.20 -19.86 -22.28
N PHE A 370 14.27 -18.74 -21.58
CA PHE A 370 13.97 -18.69 -20.14
C PHE A 370 13.13 -17.45 -19.82
N PRO A 371 12.06 -17.55 -19.01
CA PRO A 371 11.21 -16.39 -18.69
C PRO A 371 12.02 -15.27 -18.04
N LYS A 372 11.78 -14.02 -18.45
CA LYS A 372 12.37 -12.85 -17.81
C LYS A 372 11.75 -12.60 -16.44
N MET A 373 12.50 -11.87 -15.60
CA MET A 373 12.18 -11.59 -14.21
C MET A 373 11.67 -10.15 -13.99
N PRO A 374 10.83 -9.95 -12.95
CA PRO A 374 10.09 -10.98 -12.22
C PRO A 374 9.06 -11.67 -13.11
N LEU A 375 8.76 -12.95 -12.88
CA LEU A 375 7.72 -13.65 -13.63
C LEU A 375 6.35 -13.36 -13.01
N GLY A 376 5.69 -12.34 -13.53
CA GLY A 376 4.33 -11.94 -13.15
C GLY A 376 3.69 -11.08 -14.25
N SER A 377 2.38 -10.87 -14.14
CA SER A 377 1.68 -9.91 -15.00
C SER A 377 2.16 -8.48 -14.73
N GLY A 378 2.19 -7.64 -15.77
CA GLY A 378 2.40 -6.20 -15.65
C GLY A 378 1.10 -5.44 -15.37
N SER A 379 1.14 -4.10 -15.39
CA SER A 379 -0.02 -3.29 -15.01
C SER A 379 -1.06 -3.13 -16.12
N ASN A 380 -0.81 -3.68 -17.31
CA ASN A 380 -1.85 -3.93 -18.31
C ASN A 380 -1.50 -5.13 -19.20
N SER A 381 -1.94 -6.31 -18.76
CA SER A 381 -1.94 -7.55 -19.56
C SER A 381 -3.34 -7.91 -20.06
N VAL A 382 -4.29 -6.97 -20.01
CA VAL A 382 -5.72 -7.23 -20.20
C VAL A 382 -6.23 -6.62 -21.51
N SER A 383 -5.79 -5.41 -21.84
CA SER A 383 -6.18 -4.68 -23.05
C SER A 383 -4.98 -4.29 -23.91
N GLU A 384 -5.24 -3.95 -25.17
CA GLU A 384 -4.22 -3.61 -26.18
C GLU A 384 -3.90 -2.09 -26.21
N VAL A 385 -4.29 -1.33 -25.18
CA VAL A 385 -4.03 0.11 -25.05
C VAL A 385 -3.04 0.36 -23.92
N ASN A 386 -2.00 1.19 -24.13
CA ASN A 386 -0.97 1.46 -23.11
C ASN A 386 -0.43 0.15 -22.48
N ILE A 387 -0.12 -0.82 -23.33
CA ILE A 387 0.15 -2.20 -22.94
C ILE A 387 1.36 -2.28 -22.01
N GLN A 388 1.25 -3.03 -20.92
CA GLN A 388 2.36 -3.41 -20.04
C GLN A 388 2.16 -4.87 -19.59
N LYS A 389 2.57 -5.82 -20.44
CA LYS A 389 2.17 -7.24 -20.32
C LYS A 389 2.79 -7.94 -19.12
N PHE A 390 4.07 -7.69 -18.86
CA PHE A 390 4.85 -8.42 -17.87
C PHE A 390 5.47 -7.50 -16.83
N LEU A 391 5.62 -8.02 -15.62
CA LEU A 391 6.18 -7.28 -14.49
C LEU A 391 7.65 -6.90 -14.74
N ALA A 392 8.01 -5.71 -14.27
CA ALA A 392 9.38 -5.28 -14.00
C ALA A 392 9.45 -4.84 -12.53
N LEU A 393 10.66 -4.73 -11.99
CA LEU A 393 10.88 -3.98 -10.75
C LEU A 393 10.55 -2.50 -10.98
N ASN A 394 10.39 -1.69 -9.92
CA ASN A 394 10.32 -0.23 -10.11
C ASN A 394 11.69 0.35 -10.52
N ASP A 395 11.73 1.62 -10.94
CA ASP A 395 12.94 2.26 -11.47
C ASP A 395 14.12 2.19 -10.47
N THR A 396 13.86 2.49 -9.20
CA THR A 396 14.89 2.51 -8.16
C THR A 396 15.40 1.10 -7.82
N GLN A 397 14.51 0.11 -7.66
CA GLN A 397 14.91 -1.29 -7.46
C GLN A 397 15.72 -1.82 -8.65
N TYR A 398 15.29 -1.51 -9.88
CA TYR A 398 16.01 -1.91 -11.10
C TYR A 398 17.39 -1.27 -11.17
N PHE A 399 17.51 0.02 -10.86
CA PHE A 399 18.79 0.73 -10.82
C PHE A 399 19.73 0.13 -9.76
N LEU A 400 19.26 -0.13 -8.54
CA LEU A 400 20.07 -0.72 -7.48
C LEU A 400 20.53 -2.14 -7.85
N LEU A 401 19.66 -2.94 -8.47
CA LEU A 401 20.03 -4.25 -8.99
C LEU A 401 21.08 -4.16 -10.12
N GLN A 402 21.01 -3.12 -10.95
CA GLN A 402 22.05 -2.84 -11.95
C GLN A 402 23.40 -2.48 -11.30
N GLN A 403 23.41 -1.70 -10.22
CA GLN A 403 24.63 -1.39 -9.47
C GLN A 403 25.25 -2.65 -8.88
N TRP A 404 24.44 -3.52 -8.27
CA TRP A 404 24.86 -4.85 -7.81
C TRP A 404 25.49 -5.69 -8.94
N ALA A 405 24.82 -5.73 -10.09
CA ALA A 405 25.29 -6.47 -11.26
C ALA A 405 26.66 -5.98 -11.74
N ARG A 406 26.92 -4.68 -11.64
CA ARG A 406 28.19 -4.04 -12.00
C ARG A 406 29.28 -4.18 -10.92
N GLY A 407 28.97 -4.71 -9.74
CA GLY A 407 29.89 -4.78 -8.60
C GLY A 407 29.98 -3.51 -7.76
N PHE A 408 29.10 -2.53 -7.99
CA PHE A 408 29.01 -1.29 -7.20
C PHE A 408 28.11 -1.51 -5.99
N PHE A 409 28.52 -2.41 -5.09
CA PHE A 409 27.80 -2.67 -3.87
C PHE A 409 28.71 -3.15 -2.73
N ILE A 410 28.21 -3.00 -1.50
CA ILE A 410 28.87 -3.45 -0.26
C ILE A 410 27.94 -4.42 0.47
N ASP A 411 28.50 -5.53 0.96
CA ASP A 411 27.83 -6.47 1.87
C ASP A 411 28.13 -6.12 3.34
N ASP A 412 27.57 -4.99 3.78
CA ASP A 412 27.66 -4.57 5.17
C ASP A 412 26.64 -5.36 6.03
N PRO A 413 27.04 -5.98 7.16
CA PRO A 413 26.10 -6.62 8.07
C PRO A 413 25.09 -5.66 8.72
N SER A 414 25.34 -4.36 8.73
CA SER A 414 24.46 -3.35 9.32
C SER A 414 24.40 -2.11 8.42
N PRO A 415 23.81 -2.22 7.22
CA PRO A 415 23.76 -1.13 6.27
C PRO A 415 22.98 0.06 6.86
N ALA A 416 23.40 1.27 6.52
CA ALA A 416 22.69 2.48 6.93
C ALA A 416 21.22 2.42 6.47
N PRO A 417 20.25 2.76 7.35
CA PRO A 417 18.85 2.76 6.98
C PRO A 417 18.59 3.81 5.90
N ILE A 418 17.57 3.59 5.07
CA ILE A 418 17.04 4.64 4.21
C ILE A 418 16.46 5.78 5.07
N PRO A 419 16.40 7.03 4.56
CA PRO A 419 15.88 8.17 5.32
C PRO A 419 14.34 8.16 5.40
N VAL A 420 13.75 7.04 5.80
CA VAL A 420 12.30 6.82 5.97
C VAL A 420 12.08 6.17 7.32
N ASN A 421 11.06 6.63 8.05
CA ASN A 421 10.74 6.06 9.37
C ASN A 421 10.31 4.58 9.22
N PRO A 422 10.85 3.63 10.02
CA PRO A 422 10.45 2.22 9.95
C PRO A 422 8.95 1.96 10.14
N HIS A 423 8.25 2.78 10.90
CA HIS A 423 6.79 2.66 11.05
C HIS A 423 6.05 2.97 9.74
N ASP A 424 6.58 3.90 8.93
CA ASP A 424 6.01 4.21 7.62
C ASP A 424 6.20 3.03 6.67
N THR A 425 7.39 2.42 6.65
CA THR A 425 7.64 1.27 5.78
C THR A 425 6.90 0.01 6.24
N ALA A 426 6.73 -0.19 7.56
CA ALA A 426 6.00 -1.33 8.13
C ALA A 426 4.51 -1.35 7.81
N SER A 427 3.89 -0.19 7.56
CA SER A 427 2.47 -0.12 7.19
C SER A 427 2.30 -0.44 5.70
N VAL A 428 2.66 0.48 4.82
CA VAL A 428 2.48 0.34 3.36
C VAL A 428 3.38 -0.74 2.74
N GLY A 429 4.48 -1.14 3.38
CA GLY A 429 5.31 -2.23 2.87
C GLY A 429 4.63 -3.60 2.89
N ASN A 430 3.48 -3.72 3.56
CA ASN A 430 2.60 -4.89 3.53
C ASN A 430 1.44 -4.76 2.53
N CYS A 431 1.47 -3.76 1.64
CA CYS A 431 0.54 -3.61 0.52
C CYS A 431 1.21 -3.94 -0.83
N VAL A 432 0.39 -4.25 -1.84
CA VAL A 432 0.89 -4.47 -3.20
C VAL A 432 1.40 -3.15 -3.80
N GLY A 433 2.63 -3.16 -4.32
CA GLY A 433 3.19 -2.04 -5.08
C GLY A 433 3.08 -2.26 -6.59
N LEU A 434 3.45 -3.44 -7.09
CA LEU A 434 3.30 -3.80 -8.50
C LEU A 434 2.88 -5.28 -8.67
N PRO A 435 2.13 -5.63 -9.72
CA PRO A 435 1.51 -4.73 -10.72
C PRO A 435 0.30 -3.98 -10.15
N MET A 436 -0.08 -2.87 -10.80
CA MET A 436 -1.28 -2.09 -10.45
C MET A 436 -2.29 -2.15 -11.59
N CYS A 437 -3.02 -3.27 -11.67
CA CYS A 437 -4.05 -3.50 -12.68
C CYS A 437 -5.38 -3.96 -12.06
N PRO A 438 -5.97 -3.32 -11.01
CA PRO A 438 -5.72 -2.06 -10.29
C PRO A 438 -4.88 -2.14 -9.00
N GLY A 439 -4.39 -3.31 -8.56
CA GLY A 439 -3.61 -3.45 -7.31
C GLY A 439 -4.49 -3.45 -6.05
N ILE A 440 -4.21 -4.39 -5.12
CA ILE A 440 -5.21 -4.84 -4.12
C ILE A 440 -5.72 -3.70 -3.24
N GLU A 441 -4.84 -3.03 -2.50
CA GLU A 441 -5.24 -1.96 -1.58
C GLU A 441 -5.40 -0.61 -2.30
N VAL A 442 -4.52 -0.32 -3.24
CA VAL A 442 -4.41 0.95 -3.98
C VAL A 442 -3.92 0.72 -5.41
N THR A 443 -4.02 1.77 -6.23
CA THR A 443 -3.64 1.73 -7.65
C THR A 443 -2.60 2.78 -8.03
N TRP A 444 -2.29 2.87 -9.32
CA TRP A 444 -1.22 3.68 -9.91
C TRP A 444 -1.30 5.21 -9.70
N SER A 445 -2.29 5.70 -8.96
CA SER A 445 -2.34 7.10 -8.51
C SER A 445 -1.34 7.42 -7.40
N MET A 446 -0.78 6.39 -6.76
CA MET A 446 0.14 6.49 -5.62
C MET A 446 1.53 7.03 -5.98
#